data_AF-A0A9W9Y9I8-F1
#
_entry.id   AF-A0A9W9Y9I8-F1
#
_cell.length_a   1.000
_cell.length_b   1.000
_cell.length_c   1.000
_cell.angle_alpha   90.00
_cell.angle_beta   90.00
_cell.angle_gamma   90.00
#
_symmetry.space_group_name_H-M   'P 1'
#
loop_
_entity.id
_entity.type
_entity.pdbx_description
1 polymer ?
#
loop_
_entity_poly.entity_id
_entity_poly.type
_entity_poly.pdbx_seq_one_letter_code
_entity_poly.pdbx_strand_id
1 'polypeptide(L)'
;TIGDILKFKNAYLRAFNTSVTEIRCYGVCGPAVGSHPRVKIAWPWKGSGYRRLHFKVAISPELKIAAESQIGTPYMTLWADWSHAVVYKGPEEIQQNGKVEVYSQRLAEYYMMLDNIRDGINPTMPPDSEKIKGVP
;
A
#
# COMPACT_ATOMS: atom_id res chain seq x y z
N THR A 1 6.49 9.12 5.85
CA THR A 1 6.87 7.77 6.28
C THR A 1 5.64 6.97 6.68
N ILE A 2 5.77 5.74 7.17
CA ILE A 2 4.61 4.99 7.72
C ILE A 2 4.05 5.74 8.94
N GLY A 3 4.93 6.23 9.81
CA GLY A 3 4.55 7.09 10.94
C GLY A 3 3.74 8.32 10.51
N ASP A 4 4.15 8.98 9.42
CA ASP A 4 3.42 10.15 8.90
C ASP A 4 2.04 9.78 8.32
N ILE A 5 1.88 8.61 7.69
CA ILE A 5 0.57 8.15 7.19
C ILE A 5 -0.40 7.96 8.36
N LEU A 6 0.08 7.39 9.47
CA LEU A 6 -0.74 7.21 10.68
C LEU A 6 -1.12 8.56 11.31
N LYS A 7 -0.20 9.51 11.37
CA LYS A 7 -0.49 10.89 11.82
C LYS A 7 -1.52 11.56 10.91
N PHE A 8 -1.34 11.46 9.59
CA PHE A 8 -2.27 11.98 8.59
C PHE A 8 -3.65 11.37 8.78
N LYS A 9 -3.76 10.04 8.89
CA LYS A 9 -5.04 9.35 9.11
C LYS A 9 -5.79 9.94 10.30
N ASN A 10 -5.11 10.11 11.43
CA ASN A 10 -5.73 10.64 12.63
C ASN A 10 -6.17 12.09 12.46
N ALA A 11 -5.36 12.92 11.80
CA ALA A 11 -5.72 14.30 11.48
C ALA A 11 -6.90 14.39 10.51
N TYR A 12 -6.90 13.57 9.46
CA TYR A 12 -7.93 13.50 8.45
C TYR A 12 -9.27 13.06 9.04
N LEU A 13 -9.26 12.02 9.88
CA LEU A 13 -10.46 11.55 10.56
C LEU A 13 -10.98 12.55 11.59
N ARG A 14 -10.13 13.37 12.22
CA ARG A 14 -10.64 14.47 13.07
C ARG A 14 -11.40 15.52 12.26
N ALA A 15 -10.94 15.84 11.05
CA ALA A 15 -11.56 16.86 10.22
C ALA A 15 -12.80 16.37 9.45
N PHE A 16 -12.79 15.12 8.97
CA PHE A 16 -13.77 14.61 8.01
C PHE A 16 -14.52 13.37 8.48
N ASN A 17 -14.56 13.10 9.80
CA ASN A 17 -15.09 11.85 10.35
C ASN A 17 -16.46 11.47 9.78
N THR A 18 -17.38 12.43 9.70
CA THR A 18 -18.77 12.22 9.29
C THR A 18 -18.91 11.97 7.78
N SER A 19 -18.02 12.55 6.97
CA SER A 19 -18.00 12.38 5.52
C SER A 19 -17.26 11.11 5.08
N VAL A 20 -16.36 10.56 5.90
CA VAL A 20 -15.66 9.31 5.61
C VAL A 20 -16.59 8.12 5.82
N THR A 21 -16.93 7.47 4.71
CA THR A 21 -17.86 6.33 4.66
C THR A 21 -17.14 4.98 4.67
N GLU A 22 -15.91 4.93 4.14
CA GLU A 22 -15.11 3.71 4.08
C GLU A 22 -13.62 4.06 4.19
N ILE A 23 -12.89 3.22 4.92
CA ILE A 23 -11.43 3.29 5.01
C ILE A 23 -10.90 1.94 4.56
N ARG A 24 -10.14 1.91 3.45
CA ARG A 24 -9.46 0.68 3.00
C ARG A 24 -8.00 0.77 3.37
N CYS A 25 -7.49 -0.29 3.98
CA CYS A 25 -6.09 -0.34 4.34
C CYS A 25 -5.36 -1.50 3.66
N TYR A 26 -4.33 -1.13 2.89
CA TYR A 26 -3.43 -2.05 2.22
C TYR A 26 -2.06 -1.93 2.88
N GLY A 27 -1.72 -2.85 3.78
CA GLY A 27 -0.36 -2.99 4.34
C GLY A 27 0.19 -1.83 5.20
N VAL A 28 -0.59 -0.78 5.51
CA VAL A 28 -0.07 0.45 6.16
C VAL A 28 -0.69 0.82 7.52
N CYS A 29 -1.73 0.11 7.96
CA CYS A 29 -2.44 0.47 9.20
C CYS A 29 -2.06 -0.40 10.40
N GLY A 30 -1.27 -1.45 10.20
CA GLY A 30 -0.94 -2.42 11.25
C GLY A 30 -2.11 -3.35 11.63
N PRO A 31 -1.86 -4.33 12.51
CA PRO A 31 -2.80 -5.42 12.84
C PRO A 31 -4.03 -4.98 13.65
N ALA A 32 -4.01 -3.80 14.29
CA ALA A 32 -5.01 -3.39 15.27
C ALA A 32 -6.23 -2.62 14.71
N VAL A 33 -6.39 -2.49 13.38
CA VAL A 33 -7.32 -1.51 12.79
C VAL A 33 -8.71 -2.10 12.48
N GLY A 34 -9.01 -3.29 13.00
CA GLY A 34 -10.19 -4.08 12.60
C GLY A 34 -11.46 -3.87 13.43
N SER A 35 -11.43 -3.02 14.46
CA SER A 35 -12.53 -2.92 15.43
C SER A 35 -13.66 -1.96 15.03
N HIS A 36 -13.52 -1.18 13.95
CA HIS A 36 -14.54 -0.22 13.53
C HIS A 36 -15.23 -0.66 12.22
N PRO A 37 -16.58 -0.67 12.14
CA PRO A 37 -17.34 -1.11 10.95
C PRO A 37 -17.05 -0.36 9.63
N ARG A 38 -16.41 0.81 9.70
CA ARG A 38 -16.03 1.60 8.51
C ARG A 38 -14.66 1.24 7.96
N VAL A 39 -13.86 0.49 8.71
CA VAL A 39 -12.55 0.04 8.25
C VAL A 39 -12.71 -1.31 7.59
N LYS A 40 -12.42 -1.36 6.30
CA LYS A 40 -12.23 -2.61 5.56
C LYS A 40 -10.74 -2.90 5.51
N ILE A 41 -10.31 -3.87 6.32
CA ILE A 41 -8.94 -4.37 6.26
C ILE A 41 -8.83 -5.30 5.06
N ALA A 42 -7.99 -4.94 4.09
CA ALA A 42 -7.54 -5.86 3.06
C ALA A 42 -6.22 -6.51 3.56
N TRP A 43 -6.36 -7.48 4.46
CA TRP A 43 -5.29 -8.34 4.96
C TRP A 43 -5.66 -9.78 4.58
N PRO A 44 -4.73 -10.65 4.11
CA PRO A 44 -3.28 -10.56 4.20
C PRO A 44 -2.56 -9.94 3.00
N TRP A 45 -1.46 -9.26 3.33
CA TRP A 45 -0.59 -8.44 2.49
C TRP A 45 0.51 -9.23 1.73
N LYS A 46 0.36 -10.55 1.52
CA LYS A 46 1.48 -11.37 1.00
C LYS A 46 1.57 -11.51 -0.53
N GLY A 47 0.54 -11.14 -1.30
CA GLY A 47 0.50 -11.45 -2.74
C GLY A 47 0.97 -10.33 -3.68
N SER A 48 0.60 -9.07 -3.42
CA SER A 48 0.73 -8.04 -4.47
C SER A 48 1.79 -6.97 -4.22
N GLY A 49 2.27 -6.76 -2.99
CA GLY A 49 3.19 -5.66 -2.66
C GLY A 49 2.56 -4.26 -2.56
N TYR A 50 1.28 -4.11 -2.93
CA TYR A 50 0.57 -2.82 -2.88
C TYR A 50 0.37 -2.33 -1.44
N ARG A 51 0.66 -1.04 -1.21
CA ARG A 51 0.60 -0.38 0.09
C ARG A 51 0.00 1.01 -0.02
N ARG A 52 -1.18 1.23 0.58
CA ARG A 52 -1.89 2.51 0.61
C ARG A 52 -2.96 2.53 1.68
N LEU A 53 -3.32 3.73 2.12
CA LEU A 53 -4.53 4.01 2.88
C LEU A 53 -5.52 4.75 1.99
N HIS A 54 -6.72 4.21 1.80
CA HIS A 54 -7.76 4.87 1.02
C HIS A 54 -8.88 5.35 1.93
N PHE A 55 -9.37 6.56 1.64
CA PHE A 55 -10.57 7.11 2.23
C PHE A 55 -11.62 7.30 1.16
N LYS A 56 -12.80 6.69 1.33
CA LYS A 56 -13.98 7.02 0.54
C LYS A 56 -14.78 8.08 1.28
N VAL A 57 -14.95 9.24 0.65
CA VAL A 57 -15.53 10.44 1.26
C VAL A 57 -16.79 10.82 0.50
N ALA A 58 -17.92 10.92 1.20
CA ALA A 58 -19.13 11.48 0.63
C ALA A 58 -18.98 13.00 0.47
N ILE A 59 -19.08 13.49 -0.77
CA ILE A 59 -19.04 14.93 -1.09
C ILE A 59 -20.46 15.48 -1.16
N SER A 60 -21.38 14.73 -1.76
CA SER A 60 -22.82 14.99 -1.68
C SER A 60 -23.54 13.67 -1.43
N PRO A 61 -24.05 13.44 -0.21
CA PRO A 61 -24.83 12.26 0.13
C PRO A 61 -26.10 12.14 -0.72
N GLU A 62 -26.74 13.26 -1.02
CA GLU A 62 -28.00 13.34 -1.78
C GLU A 62 -27.78 12.89 -3.23
N LEU A 63 -26.68 13.33 -3.83
CA LEU A 63 -26.31 12.99 -5.20
C LEU A 63 -25.50 11.68 -5.29
N LYS A 64 -25.25 11.02 -4.16
CA LYS A 64 -24.41 9.81 -4.04
C LYS A 64 -23.01 10.00 -4.64
N ILE A 65 -22.48 11.22 -4.58
CA ILE A 65 -21.14 11.55 -5.08
C ILE A 65 -20.13 11.26 -3.97
N ALA A 66 -19.14 10.43 -4.30
CA ALA A 66 -18.02 10.14 -3.42
C ALA A 66 -16.68 10.36 -4.13
N ALA A 67 -15.70 10.87 -3.40
CA ALA A 67 -14.31 10.88 -3.81
C ALA A 67 -13.51 9.80 -3.08
N GLU A 68 -12.44 9.34 -3.72
CA GLU A 68 -11.43 8.50 -3.11
C GLU A 68 -10.15 9.31 -2.91
N SER A 69 -9.67 9.38 -1.67
CA SER A 69 -8.35 9.93 -1.35
C SER A 69 -7.41 8.79 -1.03
N GLN A 70 -6.35 8.64 -1.83
CA GLN A 70 -5.32 7.63 -1.61
C GLN A 70 -4.07 8.26 -1.00
N ILE A 71 -3.66 7.72 0.15
CA ILE A 71 -2.56 8.23 0.95
C ILE A 71 -1.48 7.16 1.01
N GLY A 72 -0.25 7.55 0.74
CA GLY A 72 0.92 6.75 1.06
C GLY A 72 2.21 7.55 0.89
N THR A 73 3.34 6.88 1.06
CA THR A 73 4.65 7.51 0.94
C THR A 73 5.04 7.70 -0.54
N PRO A 74 6.07 8.51 -0.83
CA PRO A 74 6.63 8.59 -2.18
C PRO A 74 7.03 7.22 -2.74
N TYR A 75 7.61 6.33 -1.92
CA TYR A 75 8.02 4.99 -2.36
C TYR A 75 6.84 4.08 -2.66
N MET A 76 5.73 4.20 -1.92
CA MET A 76 4.47 3.54 -2.27
C MET A 76 3.92 4.03 -3.60
N THR A 77 4.01 5.35 -3.87
CA THR A 77 3.58 5.93 -5.14
C THR A 77 4.41 5.39 -6.30
N LEU A 78 5.73 5.44 -6.19
CA LEU A 78 6.63 4.95 -7.24
C LEU A 78 6.36 3.48 -7.59
N TRP A 79 6.17 2.64 -6.58
CA TRP A 79 5.81 1.24 -6.80
C TRP A 79 4.46 1.08 -7.49
N ALA A 80 3.43 1.77 -6.98
CA ALA A 80 2.07 1.64 -7.48
C ALA A 80 1.95 2.09 -8.93
N ASP A 81 2.60 3.20 -9.30
CA ASP A 81 2.56 3.73 -10.66
C ASP A 81 3.30 2.80 -11.63
N TRP A 82 4.48 2.32 -11.24
CA TRP A 82 5.23 1.34 -12.04
C TRP A 82 4.43 0.05 -12.22
N SER A 83 3.90 -0.51 -11.13
CA SER A 83 3.12 -1.75 -11.13
C SER A 83 1.87 -1.58 -11.98
N HIS A 84 1.16 -0.46 -11.87
CA HIS A 84 -0.01 -0.18 -12.69
C HIS A 84 0.33 -0.05 -14.18
N ALA A 85 1.44 0.60 -14.54
CA ALA A 85 1.82 0.78 -15.93
C ALA A 85 2.34 -0.52 -16.57
N VAL A 86 3.13 -1.31 -15.83
CA VAL A 86 3.88 -2.45 -16.39
C VAL A 86 3.18 -3.78 -16.14
N VAL A 87 2.74 -4.04 -14.91
CA VAL A 87 2.12 -5.31 -14.49
C VAL A 87 0.60 -5.26 -14.66
N TYR A 88 0.03 -4.09 -14.36
CA TYR A 88 -1.36 -3.66 -14.50
C TYR A 88 -1.92 -3.70 -15.92
N LYS A 89 -1.49 -2.66 -16.64
CA LYS A 89 -1.97 -2.26 -17.97
C LYS A 89 -0.96 -2.53 -19.07
N GLY A 90 0.18 -3.13 -18.74
CA GLY A 90 1.24 -3.42 -19.70
C GLY A 90 0.82 -4.51 -20.70
N PRO A 91 1.71 -4.85 -21.65
CA PRO A 91 1.47 -5.94 -22.60
C PRO A 91 1.14 -7.27 -21.91
N GLU A 92 0.26 -8.07 -22.52
CA GLU A 92 -0.21 -9.34 -21.94
C GLU A 92 0.95 -10.30 -21.60
N GLU A 93 1.97 -10.34 -22.44
CA GLU A 93 3.21 -11.11 -22.22
C GLU A 93 3.94 -10.74 -20.92
N ILE A 94 3.84 -9.49 -20.47
CA ILE A 94 4.41 -9.02 -19.21
C ILE A 94 3.48 -9.37 -18.05
N GLN A 95 2.17 -9.20 -18.21
CA GLN A 95 1.18 -9.50 -17.17
C GLN A 95 1.22 -10.99 -16.77
N GLN A 96 1.47 -11.88 -17.72
CA GLN A 96 1.53 -13.33 -17.51
C GLN A 96 2.92 -13.83 -17.10
N ASN A 97 3.92 -12.93 -17.00
CA ASN A 97 5.29 -13.30 -16.70
C ASN A 97 5.54 -13.37 -15.18
N GLY A 98 5.60 -14.60 -14.64
CA GLY A 98 5.87 -14.83 -13.23
C GLY A 98 7.21 -14.26 -12.72
N LYS A 99 8.21 -14.04 -13.58
CA LYS A 99 9.45 -13.35 -13.18
C LYS A 99 9.21 -11.87 -12.92
N VAL A 100 8.36 -11.23 -13.71
CA VAL A 100 7.97 -9.82 -13.53
C VAL A 100 7.13 -9.67 -12.26
N GLU A 101 6.24 -10.62 -11.98
CA GLU A 101 5.48 -10.65 -10.72
C GLU A 101 6.41 -10.75 -9.50
N VAL A 102 7.35 -11.68 -9.49
CA VAL A 102 8.35 -11.82 -8.41
C VAL A 102 9.22 -10.56 -8.28
N TYR A 103 9.64 -9.97 -9.40
CA TYR A 103 10.38 -8.71 -9.38
C TYR A 103 9.55 -7.56 -8.81
N SER A 104 8.27 -7.46 -9.19
CA SER A 104 7.33 -6.47 -8.66
C SER A 104 7.21 -6.57 -7.14
N GLN A 105 7.05 -7.80 -6.61
CA GLN A 105 7.01 -8.04 -5.17
C GLN A 105 8.30 -7.61 -4.47
N ARG A 106 9.47 -8.02 -4.99
CA ARG A 106 10.79 -7.63 -4.44
C ARG A 106 11.01 -6.13 -4.45
N LEU A 107 10.56 -5.44 -5.51
CA LEU A 107 10.63 -4.00 -5.61
C LEU A 107 9.73 -3.31 -4.56
N ALA A 108 8.55 -3.88 -4.29
CA ALA A 108 7.66 -3.41 -3.22
C ALA A 108 8.32 -3.53 -1.84
N GLU A 109 9.01 -4.64 -1.58
CA GLU A 109 9.76 -4.89 -0.34
C GLU A 109 10.95 -3.93 -0.19
N TYR A 110 11.73 -3.74 -1.26
CA TYR A 110 12.83 -2.79 -1.27
C TYR A 110 12.36 -1.37 -0.92
N TYR A 111 11.28 -0.91 -1.55
CA TYR A 111 10.68 0.38 -1.24
C TYR A 111 10.12 0.46 0.17
N MET A 112 9.69 -0.65 0.77
CA MET A 112 9.32 -0.69 2.19
C MET A 112 10.53 -0.51 3.09
N MET A 113 11.68 -1.10 2.74
CA MET A 113 12.92 -0.86 3.49
C MET A 113 13.30 0.61 3.48
N LEU A 114 13.15 1.31 2.35
CA LEU A 114 13.41 2.75 2.28
C LEU A 114 12.46 3.56 3.16
N ASP A 115 11.18 3.20 3.20
CA ASP A 115 10.22 3.78 4.14
C ASP A 115 10.64 3.57 5.60
N ASN A 116 11.06 2.35 5.95
CA ASN A 116 11.50 1.98 7.31
C ASN A 116 12.77 2.73 7.73
N ILE A 117 13.79 2.80 6.87
CA ILE A 117 15.01 3.58 7.11
C ILE A 117 14.65 5.03 7.42
N ARG A 118 13.73 5.62 6.64
CA ARG A 118 13.26 6.99 6.86
C ARG A 118 12.50 7.15 8.18
N ASP A 119 11.81 6.11 8.64
CA ASP A 119 11.17 6.06 9.97
C ASP A 119 12.16 5.79 11.12
N GLY A 120 13.47 5.68 10.84
CA GLY A 120 14.48 5.32 11.84
C GLY A 120 14.37 3.87 12.33
N ILE A 121 13.66 3.02 11.58
CA ILE A 121 13.54 1.59 11.84
C ILE A 121 14.68 0.90 11.08
N ASN A 122 15.56 0.22 11.82
CA ASN A 122 16.61 -0.59 11.19
C ASN A 122 15.95 -1.67 10.32
N PRO A 123 16.18 -1.66 8.99
CA PRO A 123 15.63 -2.69 8.14
C PRO A 123 16.36 -3.99 8.44
N THR A 124 15.63 -5.03 8.84
CA THR A 124 16.11 -6.40 8.62
C THR A 124 16.09 -6.62 7.12
N MET A 125 17.25 -6.92 6.52
CA MET A 125 17.30 -7.26 5.10
C MET A 125 16.28 -8.37 4.78
N PRO A 126 15.61 -8.34 3.63
CA PRO A 126 14.75 -9.43 3.19
C PRO A 126 15.56 -10.73 3.19
N PRO A 127 14.98 -11.87 3.62
CA PRO A 127 15.71 -13.14 3.79
C PRO A 127 16.37 -13.74 2.54
N ASP A 128 16.39 -13.05 1.40
CA ASP A 128 16.80 -13.62 0.11
C ASP A 128 18.29 -13.44 -0.24
N SER A 129 19.13 -12.88 0.64
CA SER A 129 20.59 -12.86 0.38
C SER A 129 21.28 -14.21 0.61
N GLU A 130 20.61 -15.22 1.18
CA GLU A 130 21.22 -16.54 1.47
C GLU A 130 20.84 -17.67 0.49
N LYS A 131 20.08 -17.41 -0.58
CA LYS A 131 19.80 -18.41 -1.63
C LYS A 131 20.26 -17.97 -3.01
N ILE A 132 21.56 -17.66 -3.10
CA ILE A 132 22.33 -17.93 -4.33
C ILE A 132 23.43 -18.92 -3.95
N LYS A 133 23.03 -20.13 -3.56
CA LYS A 133 23.85 -21.33 -3.77
C LYS A 133 23.23 -22.06 -4.96
N GLY A 134 23.94 -22.08 -6.07
CA GLY A 134 23.58 -22.90 -7.23
C GLY A 134 22.71 -22.20 -8.27
N VAL A 135 23.27 -21.19 -8.93
CA VAL A 135 23.03 -21.05 -10.38
C VAL A 135 24.33 -21.55 -11.03
N PRO A 136 24.29 -22.55 -11.93
CA PRO A 136 25.46 -22.86 -12.75
C PRO A 136 25.90 -21.66 -13.59
#